data_AF-A0AA37IIX4-F1
#
_entry.id   AF-A0AA37IIX4-F1
#
_cell.length_a   1.000
_cell.length_b   1.000
_cell.length_c   1.000
_cell.angle_alpha   90.00
_cell.angle_beta   90.00
_cell.angle_gamma   90.00
#
_symmetry.space_group_name_H-M   'P 1'
#
loop_
_entity.id
_entity.type
_entity.pdbx_description
1 polymer ?
#
loop_
_entity_poly.entity_id
_entity_poly.type
_entity_poly.pdbx_seq_one_letter_code
_entity_poly.pdbx_strand_id
1 'polypeptide(L)'
;MNHYQLITHGQTSGWDASTNDVNGKNFYGMRPVEVAAQAGDVDEFTAIVSHPEFNPLGARPHMFAEVGRISDGYGDASFKRLKPALDAYKARFL
;
A
#
# COMPACT_ATOMS: atom_id res chain seq x y z
N MET A 1 -13.76 5.25 -9.74
CA MET A 1 -13.28 3.96 -9.18
C MET A 1 -11.79 3.92 -9.40
N ASN A 2 -10.98 3.51 -8.43
CA ASN A 2 -9.52 3.53 -8.60
C ASN A 2 -9.07 2.45 -9.57
N HIS A 3 -8.19 2.84 -10.50
CA HIS A 3 -7.54 1.92 -11.43
C HIS A 3 -6.22 1.39 -10.86
N TYR A 4 -5.69 2.07 -9.83
CA TYR A 4 -4.50 1.64 -9.12
C TYR A 4 -4.67 0.26 -8.45
N GLN A 5 -3.80 -0.68 -8.83
CA GLN A 5 -3.88 -2.07 -8.42
C GLN A 5 -2.52 -2.75 -8.45
N LEU A 6 -2.45 -3.93 -7.82
CA LEU A 6 -1.31 -4.83 -7.96
C LEU A 6 -1.38 -5.47 -9.35
N ILE A 7 -0.35 -5.31 -10.18
CA ILE A 7 -0.26 -5.94 -11.50
C ILE A 7 0.27 -7.36 -11.36
N THR A 8 1.34 -7.52 -10.58
CA THR A 8 1.97 -8.80 -10.25
C THR A 8 2.78 -8.62 -8.96
N HIS A 9 3.42 -9.69 -8.50
CA HIS A 9 4.22 -9.69 -7.28
C HIS A 9 5.24 -8.54 -7.28
N GLY A 10 5.19 -7.72 -6.24
CA GLY A 10 6.09 -6.59 -6.08
C GLY A 10 5.90 -5.43 -7.06
N GLN A 11 4.87 -5.46 -7.92
CA GLN A 11 4.66 -4.46 -8.95
C GLN A 11 3.23 -3.93 -8.96
N THR A 12 3.11 -2.61 -8.84
CA THR A 12 1.85 -1.89 -8.92
C THR A 12 1.62 -1.33 -10.32
N SER A 13 0.44 -0.79 -10.58
CA SER A 13 0.14 -0.10 -11.83
C SER A 13 0.63 1.36 -11.90
N GLY A 14 1.41 1.81 -10.91
CA GLY A 14 1.78 3.21 -10.75
C GLY A 14 0.66 3.99 -10.07
N TRP A 15 0.89 4.45 -8.84
CA TRP A 15 -0.04 5.34 -8.15
C TRP A 15 0.13 6.79 -8.64
N ASP A 16 -0.98 7.43 -8.94
CA ASP A 16 -1.04 8.84 -9.33
C ASP A 16 -2.25 9.51 -8.66
N ALA A 17 -1.97 10.55 -7.86
CA ALA A 17 -2.97 11.30 -7.11
C ALA A 17 -3.94 12.10 -8.00
N SER A 18 -3.56 12.42 -9.24
CA SER A 18 -4.41 13.17 -10.17
C SER A 18 -5.54 12.32 -10.76
N THR A 19 -5.37 11.00 -10.77
CA THR A 19 -6.28 10.04 -11.39
C THR A 19 -6.85 9.00 -10.41
N ASN A 20 -6.31 8.91 -9.19
CA ASN A 20 -6.76 7.98 -8.16
C ASN A 20 -7.13 8.73 -6.86
N ASP A 21 -8.32 8.42 -6.35
CA ASP A 21 -8.73 8.83 -5.00
C ASP A 21 -7.84 8.14 -3.97
N VAL A 22 -7.12 8.90 -3.13
CA VAL A 22 -6.19 8.36 -2.12
C VAL A 22 -6.83 7.36 -1.14
N ASN A 23 -8.15 7.45 -0.92
CA ASN A 23 -8.91 6.59 -0.01
C ASN A 23 -9.84 5.62 -0.75
N GLY A 24 -10.07 5.85 -2.03
CA GLY A 24 -10.99 5.09 -2.87
C GLY A 24 -10.57 3.64 -3.02
N LYS A 25 -11.54 2.73 -3.13
CA LYS A 25 -11.24 1.31 -3.39
C LYS A 25 -11.15 1.04 -4.90
N ASN A 26 -10.25 0.15 -5.28
CA ASN A 26 -10.22 -0.45 -6.62
C ASN A 26 -11.25 -1.59 -6.73
N PHE A 27 -11.27 -2.28 -7.89
CA PHE A 27 -12.19 -3.39 -8.15
C PHE A 27 -12.06 -4.56 -7.17
N TYR A 28 -10.87 -4.77 -6.60
CA TYR A 28 -10.61 -5.80 -5.60
C TYR A 28 -10.96 -5.36 -4.17
N GLY A 29 -11.55 -4.17 -4.01
CA GLY A 29 -11.92 -3.64 -2.70
C GLY A 29 -10.73 -3.12 -1.89
N MET A 30 -9.56 -2.95 -2.51
CA MET A 30 -8.34 -2.46 -1.87
C MET A 30 -8.19 -0.95 -2.03
N ARG A 31 -7.76 -0.29 -0.96
CA ARG A 31 -7.32 1.12 -1.00
C ARG A 31 -5.90 1.23 -1.58
N PRO A 32 -5.48 2.40 -2.10
CA PRO A 32 -4.12 2.60 -2.58
C PRO A 32 -3.04 2.20 -1.56
N VAL A 33 -3.20 2.61 -0.31
CA VAL A 33 -2.21 2.28 0.75
C VAL A 33 -2.09 0.77 0.98
N GLU A 34 -3.16 0.00 0.72
CA GLU A 34 -3.18 -1.46 0.85
C GLU A 34 -2.51 -2.12 -0.35
N VAL A 35 -2.69 -1.58 -1.56
CA VAL A 35 -2.00 -2.04 -2.79
C VAL A 35 -0.50 -1.83 -2.68
N ALA A 36 -0.06 -0.62 -2.32
CA ALA A 36 1.37 -0.32 -2.15
C ALA A 36 2.00 -1.19 -1.07
N ALA A 37 1.28 -1.41 0.04
CA ALA A 37 1.74 -2.29 1.10
C ALA A 37 1.89 -3.75 0.64
N GLN A 38 0.92 -4.27 -0.12
CA GLN A 38 1.00 -5.64 -0.66
C GLN A 38 2.14 -5.80 -1.66
N ALA A 39 2.43 -4.78 -2.47
CA ALA A 39 3.59 -4.80 -3.36
C ALA A 39 4.92 -4.65 -2.61
N GLY A 40 4.91 -4.09 -1.40
CA GLY A 40 6.16 -3.68 -0.75
C GLY A 40 6.78 -2.45 -1.41
N ASP A 41 5.98 -1.63 -2.09
CA ASP A 41 6.42 -0.39 -2.73
C ASP A 41 6.49 0.74 -1.70
N VAL A 42 7.72 1.08 -1.28
CA VAL A 42 7.97 2.05 -0.21
C VAL A 42 7.65 3.48 -0.66
N ASP A 43 7.93 3.80 -1.92
CA ASP A 43 7.81 5.16 -2.44
C ASP A 43 6.34 5.52 -2.60
N GLU A 44 5.56 4.65 -3.23
CA GLU A 44 4.12 4.83 -3.37
C GLU A 44 3.41 4.80 -2.02
N PHE A 45 3.80 3.87 -1.13
CA PHE A 45 3.24 3.81 0.22
C PHE A 45 3.44 5.13 0.97
N THR A 46 4.66 5.67 0.93
CA THR A 46 5.00 6.92 1.62
C THR A 46 4.28 8.11 1.00
N ALA A 47 4.17 8.16 -0.33
CA ALA A 47 3.46 9.22 -1.04
C ALA A 47 1.96 9.23 -0.68
N ILE A 48 1.32 8.05 -0.65
CA ILE A 48 -0.09 7.89 -0.28
C ILE A 48 -0.32 8.31 1.17
N VAL A 49 0.50 7.82 2.10
CA VAL A 49 0.36 8.12 3.54
C VAL A 49 0.63 9.61 3.85
N SER A 50 1.48 10.26 3.06
CA SER A 50 1.79 11.67 3.20
C SER A 50 0.77 12.61 2.53
N HIS A 51 -0.17 12.07 1.75
CA HIS A 51 -1.17 12.86 1.05
C HIS A 51 -2.08 13.58 2.06
N PRO A 52 -2.40 14.88 1.86
CA PRO A 52 -3.17 15.67 2.85
C PRO A 52 -4.57 15.13 3.11
N GLU A 53 -5.19 14.49 2.11
CA GLU A 53 -6.53 13.91 2.23
C GLU A 53 -6.52 12.44 2.67
N PHE A 54 -5.35 11.87 2.97
CA PHE A 54 -5.25 10.48 3.41
C PHE A 54 -6.02 10.26 4.72
N ASN A 55 -6.91 9.26 4.70
CA ASN A 55 -7.69 8.86 5.86
C ASN A 55 -7.30 7.43 6.31
N PRO A 56 -6.63 7.29 7.47
CA PRO A 56 -6.20 5.98 7.97
C PRO A 56 -7.37 5.10 8.45
N LEU A 57 -8.56 5.66 8.67
CA LEU A 57 -9.69 4.92 9.22
C LEU A 57 -10.14 3.81 8.28
N GLY A 58 -10.01 2.57 8.76
CA GLY A 58 -10.37 1.35 8.04
C GLY A 58 -9.33 0.89 7.00
N ALA A 59 -8.18 1.55 6.91
CA ALA A 59 -7.05 1.06 6.11
C ALA A 59 -6.30 -0.06 6.84
N ARG A 60 -5.90 -1.11 6.11
CA ARG A 60 -5.25 -2.30 6.70
C ARG A 60 -3.87 -2.60 6.07
N PRO A 61 -2.96 -1.63 5.95
CA PRO A 61 -1.71 -1.82 5.22
C PRO A 61 -0.84 -2.96 5.78
N HIS A 62 -0.86 -3.19 7.09
CA HIS A 62 -0.13 -4.30 7.71
C HIS A 62 -0.62 -5.68 7.28
N MET A 63 -1.93 -5.86 7.20
CA MET A 63 -2.52 -7.12 6.74
C MET A 63 -2.11 -7.39 5.30
N PHE A 64 -2.15 -6.38 4.44
CA PHE A 64 -1.81 -6.52 3.03
C PHE A 64 -0.31 -6.66 2.79
N ALA A 65 0.54 -6.01 3.57
CA ALA A 65 1.98 -6.26 3.54
C ALA A 65 2.31 -7.71 3.90
N GLU A 66 1.61 -8.29 4.89
CA GLU A 66 1.78 -9.69 5.24
C GLU A 66 1.31 -10.63 4.12
N VAL A 67 0.19 -10.31 3.45
CA VAL A 67 -0.27 -11.04 2.26
C VAL A 67 0.80 -10.99 1.16
N GLY A 68 1.40 -9.83 0.91
CA GLY A 68 2.51 -9.69 -0.04
C GLY A 68 3.72 -10.52 0.35
N ARG A 69 4.08 -10.50 1.64
CA ARG A 69 5.22 -11.26 2.19
C ARG A 69 5.11 -12.77 1.95
N ILE A 70 3.91 -13.32 2.12
CA ILE A 70 3.66 -14.77 1.96
C ILE A 70 3.42 -15.22 0.51
N SER A 71 3.29 -14.29 -0.45
CA SER A 71 2.82 -14.62 -1.80
C SER A 71 3.88 -15.20 -2.74
N ASP A 72 5.17 -15.22 -2.41
CA ASP A 72 6.23 -15.87 -3.19
C ASP A 72 7.57 -15.94 -2.42
N GLY A 73 8.65 -16.39 -3.09
CA GLY A 73 10.00 -16.52 -2.53
C GLY A 73 10.79 -15.20 -2.37
N TYR A 74 10.24 -14.05 -2.79
CA TYR A 74 10.92 -12.73 -2.69
C TYR A 74 10.19 -11.74 -1.76
N GLY A 75 8.98 -12.06 -1.30
CA GLY A 75 8.16 -11.22 -0.43
C GLY A 75 8.83 -10.77 0.87
N ASP A 76 9.71 -11.59 1.47
CA ASP A 76 10.44 -11.23 2.69
C ASP A 76 11.38 -10.02 2.50
N ALA A 77 12.04 -9.90 1.34
CA ALA A 77 12.94 -8.79 1.07
C ALA A 77 12.17 -7.47 0.88
N SER A 78 11.05 -7.51 0.17
CA SER A 78 10.16 -6.34 0.00
C SER A 78 9.50 -5.94 1.31
N PHE A 79 9.01 -6.90 2.10
CA PHE A 79 8.46 -6.64 3.42
C PHE A 79 9.50 -6.01 4.36
N LYS A 80 10.73 -6.52 4.37
CA LYS A 80 11.82 -5.94 5.17
C LYS A 80 12.11 -4.47 4.80
N ARG A 81 12.06 -4.13 3.52
CA ARG A 81 12.23 -2.74 3.04
C ARG A 81 11.06 -1.84 3.44
N LEU A 82 9.83 -2.36 3.38
CA LEU A 82 8.62 -1.63 3.74
C LEU A 82 8.43 -1.47 5.26
N LYS A 83 8.98 -2.38 6.07
CA LYS A 83 8.75 -2.44 7.51
C LYS A 83 8.95 -1.10 8.25
N PRO A 84 10.00 -0.30 8.01
CA PRO A 84 10.16 0.99 8.68
C PRO A 84 9.00 1.96 8.39
N ALA A 85 8.49 1.98 7.16
CA ALA A 85 7.35 2.83 6.78
C ALA A 85 6.04 2.34 7.43
N LEU A 86 5.86 1.02 7.55
CA LEU A 86 4.74 0.41 8.28
C LEU A 86 4.79 0.73 9.78
N ASP A 87 5.97 0.66 10.40
CA ASP A 87 6.16 1.02 11.80
C ASP A 87 5.85 2.51 12.04
N ALA A 88 6.29 3.39 11.13
CA ALA A 88 5.96 4.82 11.16
C ALA A 88 4.46 5.08 10.98
N TYR A 89 3.79 4.35 10.08
CA TYR A 89 2.34 4.39 9.91
C TYR A 89 1.61 4.04 11.22
N LYS A 90 2.03 2.96 11.88
CA LYS A 90 1.47 2.56 13.18
C LYS A 90 1.62 3.68 14.21
N ALA A 91 2.84 4.15 14.41
CA ALA A 91 3.12 5.19 15.42
C ALA A 91 2.32 6.49 15.19
N ARG A 92 1.96 6.79 13.93
CA ARG A 92 1.23 8.01 13.58
C ARG A 92 -0.29 7.87 13.69
N PHE A 93 -0.86 6.68 13.46
CA PHE A 93 -2.30 6.52 13.24
C PHE A 93 -2.98 5.43 14.07
N LEU A 94 -2.25 4.58 14.78
CA LEU A 94 -2.77 3.53 15.67
C LEU A 94 -2.27 3.72 17.10
#